data_AF-A0A061GFZ3-F1
#
_entry.id   AF-A0A061GFZ3-F1
#
_cell.length_a   1.000
_cell.length_b   1.000
_cell.length_c   1.000
_cell.angle_alpha   90.00
_cell.angle_beta   90.00
_cell.angle_gamma   90.00
#
_symmetry.space_group_name_H-M   'P 1'
#
loop_
_entity.id
_entity.type
_entity.pdbx_description
1 polymer ?
#
loop_
_entity_poly.entity_id
_entity_poly.type
_entity_poly.pdbx_seq_one_letter_code
_entity_poly.pdbx_strand_id
1 'polypeptide(L)'
;MAGRSNNGTLTAFMMVSNQLGEIFECRDWGLDWVFPCSALEFFSAWNDLLLDGDHLKLWKMSFYSILWSIWLFWNDMIFSGKIWDPFQLYDINKTRVAWWAKSKWSNLKIPLLDLFREPWLGSIEDSCKSFIKSVEWRRPNPNQVKFNVNEAASGCL
;
A
#
# COMPACT_ATOMS: atom_id res chain seq x y z
N MET A 1 19.51 34.14 11.96
CA MET A 1 19.17 32.71 11.89
C MET A 1 17.65 32.60 11.86
N ALA A 2 17.07 32.37 10.68
CA ALA A 2 15.61 32.23 10.54
C ALA A 2 15.23 30.78 10.87
N GLY A 3 14.41 30.59 11.91
CA GLY A 3 13.80 29.30 12.22
C GLY A 3 12.82 28.94 11.11
N ARG A 4 13.13 27.90 10.33
CA ARG A 4 12.16 27.27 9.44
C ARG A 4 11.06 26.65 10.32
N SER A 5 9.85 27.15 10.15
CA SER A 5 8.64 26.63 10.78
C SER A 5 8.39 25.18 10.32
N ASN A 6 8.32 24.26 11.28
CA ASN A 6 7.92 22.86 11.11
C ASN A 6 6.40 22.69 10.89
N ASN A 7 5.65 23.79 10.75
CA ASN A 7 4.19 23.73 10.71
C ASN A 7 3.67 23.08 9.41
N GLY A 8 4.34 23.29 8.26
CA GLY A 8 3.89 22.72 6.99
C GLY A 8 3.90 21.19 6.94
N THR A 9 4.87 20.55 7.61
CA THR A 9 5.00 19.10 7.67
C THR A 9 3.91 18.48 8.55
N LEU A 10 3.59 19.13 9.67
CA LEU A 10 2.52 18.69 10.59
C LEU A 10 1.13 18.83 9.96
N THR A 11 0.88 19.90 9.19
CA THR A 11 -0.41 20.07 8.50
C THR A 11 -0.62 19.04 7.40
N ALA A 12 0.43 18.73 6.63
CA ALA A 12 0.39 17.68 5.61
C ALA A 12 0.17 16.28 6.21
N PHE A 13 0.81 15.98 7.36
CA PHE A 13 0.67 14.68 8.03
C PHE A 13 -0.69 14.50 8.72
N MET A 14 -1.26 15.57 9.28
CA MET A 14 -2.61 15.57 9.85
C MET A 14 -3.70 15.49 8.77
N MET A 15 -3.45 16.07 7.58
CA MET A 15 -4.29 15.85 6.40
C MET A 15 -4.24 14.39 5.97
N VAL A 16 -3.05 13.77 5.93
CA VAL A 16 -2.92 12.35 5.63
C VAL A 16 -3.70 11.50 6.63
N SER A 17 -3.62 11.75 7.95
CA SER A 17 -4.42 10.99 8.91
C SER A 17 -5.92 11.12 8.65
N ASN A 18 -6.46 12.34 8.53
CA ASN A 18 -7.90 12.52 8.30
C ASN A 18 -8.36 11.91 6.97
N GLN A 19 -7.51 11.95 5.94
CA GLN A 19 -7.75 11.29 4.65
C GLN A 19 -7.68 9.76 4.76
N LEU A 20 -6.81 9.20 5.60
CA LEU A 20 -6.72 7.76 5.82
C LEU A 20 -8.03 7.16 6.36
N GLY A 21 -8.79 7.91 7.17
CA GLY A 21 -10.10 7.48 7.65
C GLY A 21 -11.16 7.42 6.54
N GLU A 22 -11.05 8.29 5.53
CA GLU A 22 -11.94 8.28 4.35
C GLU A 22 -11.50 7.24 3.30
N ILE A 23 -10.20 6.96 3.21
CA ILE A 23 -9.58 6.00 2.27
C ILE A 23 -9.54 4.57 2.86
N PHE A 24 -9.82 4.40 4.14
CA PHE A 24 -9.79 3.10 4.78
C PHE A 24 -11.13 2.84 5.46
N GLU A 25 -12.04 2.26 4.69
CA GLU A 25 -13.31 1.80 5.21
C GLU A 25 -13.06 0.52 6.03
N CYS A 26 -12.77 0.69 7.33
CA CYS A 26 -12.54 -0.43 8.26
C CYS A 26 -13.68 -1.46 8.27
N ARG A 27 -14.90 -1.02 7.91
CA ARG A 27 -16.07 -1.89 7.75
C ARG A 27 -15.87 -2.94 6.66
N ASP A 28 -15.19 -2.58 5.57
CA ASP A 28 -14.76 -3.50 4.51
C ASP A 28 -13.59 -4.39 4.95
N TRP A 29 -13.24 -4.39 6.24
CA TRP A 29 -12.31 -5.32 6.86
C TRP A 29 -12.97 -6.05 8.05
N GLY A 30 -14.28 -5.88 8.25
CA GLY A 30 -15.01 -6.43 9.39
C GLY A 30 -14.66 -5.78 10.72
N LEU A 31 -14.09 -4.57 10.71
CA LEU A 31 -13.64 -3.87 11.91
C LEU A 31 -14.51 -2.66 12.20
N ASP A 32 -14.92 -2.53 13.46
CA ASP A 32 -15.46 -1.29 14.01
C ASP A 32 -14.30 -0.43 14.49
N TRP A 33 -14.05 0.69 13.80
CA TRP A 33 -12.91 1.56 14.06
C TRP A 33 -13.35 2.93 14.54
N VAL A 34 -12.68 3.43 15.58
CA VAL A 34 -12.82 4.81 16.04
C VAL A 34 -11.63 5.58 15.52
N PHE A 35 -11.88 6.62 14.74
CA PHE A 35 -10.81 7.45 14.18
C PHE A 35 -10.06 8.16 15.31
N PRO A 36 -8.76 7.87 15.55
CA PRO A 36 -8.04 8.43 16.67
C PRO A 36 -7.64 9.88 16.42
N CYS A 37 -7.39 10.63 17.49
CA CYS A 37 -7.18 12.08 17.45
C CYS A 37 -5.81 12.48 16.87
N SER A 38 -4.93 11.51 16.60
CA SER A 38 -3.61 11.76 16.01
C SER A 38 -3.16 10.65 15.07
N ALA A 39 -2.28 11.01 14.13
CA ALA A 39 -1.61 10.04 13.26
C ALA A 39 -0.80 9.00 14.05
N LEU A 40 -0.19 9.41 15.17
CA LEU A 40 0.57 8.49 16.03
C LEU A 40 -0.37 7.41 16.61
N GLU A 41 -1.49 7.82 17.19
CA GLU A 41 -2.50 6.89 17.70
C GLU A 41 -3.09 6.02 16.59
N PHE A 42 -3.28 6.57 15.39
CA PHE A 42 -3.72 5.81 14.21
C PHE A 42 -2.73 4.68 13.86
N PHE A 43 -1.45 5.00 13.74
CA PHE A 43 -0.44 4.01 13.39
C PHE A 43 -0.16 3.02 14.52
N SER A 44 -0.25 3.44 15.77
CA SER A 44 -0.19 2.54 16.92
C SER A 44 -1.37 1.56 16.89
N ALA A 45 -2.60 2.05 16.77
CA ALA A 45 -3.79 1.20 16.66
C ALA A 45 -3.71 0.24 15.47
N TRP A 46 -3.18 0.68 14.33
CA TRP A 46 -2.98 -0.18 13.16
C TRP A 46 -2.00 -1.32 13.44
N ASN A 47 -0.90 -1.06 14.16
CA ASN A 47 0.09 -2.07 14.50
C ASN A 47 -0.36 -3.00 15.63
N ASP A 48 -1.12 -2.46 16.58
CA ASP A 48 -1.59 -3.17 17.77
C ASP A 48 -2.84 -4.03 17.49
N LEU A 49 -3.41 -3.91 16.29
CA LEU A 49 -4.57 -4.71 15.88
C LEU A 49 -4.21 -6.20 15.85
N LEU A 50 -4.83 -6.95 16.76
CA LEU A 50 -4.69 -8.40 16.88
C LEU A 50 -5.55 -9.10 15.82
N LEU A 51 -4.97 -9.30 14.64
CA LEU A 51 -5.51 -10.17 13.61
C LEU A 51 -4.81 -11.53 13.64
N ASP A 52 -5.53 -12.58 13.29
CA ASP A 52 -4.93 -13.89 13.08
C ASP A 52 -4.04 -13.93 11.83
N GLY A 53 -3.35 -15.05 11.61
CA GLY A 53 -2.21 -15.16 10.69
C GLY A 53 -2.39 -14.51 9.32
N ASP A 54 -3.46 -14.83 8.60
CA ASP A 54 -3.63 -14.42 7.21
C ASP A 54 -4.26 -13.03 7.08
N HIS A 55 -5.20 -12.71 7.97
CA HIS A 55 -5.75 -11.37 8.07
C HIS A 55 -4.67 -10.36 8.43
N LEU A 56 -3.72 -10.71 9.31
CA LEU A 56 -2.58 -9.87 9.67
C LEU A 56 -1.65 -9.61 8.48
N LYS A 57 -1.46 -10.59 7.59
CA LYS A 57 -0.63 -10.42 6.38
C LYS A 57 -1.27 -9.43 5.40
N LEU A 58 -2.58 -9.55 5.16
CA LEU A 58 -3.32 -8.63 4.28
C LEU A 58 -3.43 -7.23 4.89
N TRP A 59 -3.64 -7.14 6.20
CA TRP A 59 -3.64 -5.89 6.95
C TRP A 59 -2.31 -5.13 6.88
N LYS A 60 -1.19 -5.84 7.02
CA LYS A 60 0.13 -5.23 6.82
C LYS A 60 0.34 -4.80 5.38
N MET A 61 -0.17 -5.56 4.42
CA MET A 61 -0.07 -5.20 3.00
C MET A 61 -0.90 -3.96 2.66
N SER A 62 -2.10 -3.83 3.21
CA SER A 62 -2.96 -2.67 2.96
C SER A 62 -2.32 -1.37 3.43
N PHE A 63 -1.60 -1.38 4.56
CA PHE A 63 -0.80 -0.23 4.99
C PHE A 63 0.15 0.30 3.89
N TYR A 64 0.98 -0.58 3.34
CA TYR A 64 1.94 -0.19 2.30
C TYR A 64 1.24 0.19 1.00
N SER A 65 0.14 -0.49 0.66
CA SER A 65 -0.67 -0.16 -0.50
C SER A 65 -1.27 1.25 -0.39
N ILE A 66 -1.74 1.65 0.79
CA ILE A 66 -2.31 2.98 1.04
C ILE A 66 -1.24 4.05 0.90
N LEU A 67 -0.08 3.88 1.57
CA LEU A 67 1.04 4.82 1.46
C LEU A 67 1.49 5.00 0.01
N TRP A 68 1.61 3.90 -0.72
CA TRP A 68 1.96 3.95 -2.15
C TRP A 68 0.88 4.64 -2.98
N SER A 69 -0.41 4.47 -2.62
CA SER A 69 -1.53 5.09 -3.34
C SER A 69 -1.53 6.59 -3.17
N ILE A 70 -1.38 7.05 -1.92
CA ILE A 70 -1.31 8.47 -1.59
C ILE A 70 -0.13 9.12 -2.31
N TRP A 71 1.04 8.48 -2.27
CA TRP A 71 2.23 9.01 -2.94
C TRP A 71 2.02 9.15 -4.46
N LEU A 72 1.51 8.11 -5.13
CA LEU A 72 1.22 8.17 -6.57
C LEU A 72 0.14 9.23 -6.89
N PHE A 73 -0.91 9.29 -6.08
CA PHE A 73 -2.00 10.24 -6.29
C PHE A 73 -1.52 11.67 -6.15
N TRP A 74 -0.69 11.98 -5.15
CA TRP A 74 -0.09 13.30 -4.98
C TRP A 74 0.81 13.69 -6.14
N ASN A 75 1.62 12.74 -6.65
CA ASN A 75 2.42 13.01 -7.84
C ASN A 75 1.52 13.36 -9.04
N ASP A 76 0.44 12.63 -9.24
CA ASP A 76 -0.50 12.89 -10.34
C ASP A 76 -1.22 14.26 -10.18
N MET A 77 -1.56 14.65 -8.95
CA MET A 77 -2.07 15.99 -8.68
C MET A 77 -1.07 17.09 -9.03
N ILE A 78 0.20 16.93 -8.64
CA ILE A 78 1.25 17.94 -8.82
C ILE A 78 1.66 18.05 -10.29
N PHE A 79 1.85 16.92 -10.97
CA PHE A 79 2.42 16.89 -12.32
C PHE A 79 1.36 16.93 -13.42
N SER A 80 0.17 16.36 -13.18
CA SER A 80 -0.91 16.29 -14.19
C SER A 80 -2.07 17.24 -13.89
N GLY A 81 -2.06 17.94 -12.75
CA GLY A 81 -3.14 18.83 -12.33
C GLY A 81 -4.44 18.10 -11.95
N LYS A 82 -4.32 16.81 -11.61
CA LYS A 82 -5.47 16.00 -11.21
C LYS A 82 -6.13 16.53 -9.93
N ILE A 83 -7.46 16.43 -9.87
CA ILE A 83 -8.25 16.86 -8.71
C ILE A 83 -8.27 15.74 -7.65
N TRP A 84 -8.26 16.13 -6.38
CA TRP A 84 -8.44 15.21 -5.26
C TRP A 84 -9.80 14.51 -5.30
N ASP A 85 -9.77 13.18 -5.35
CA ASP A 85 -10.94 12.31 -5.31
C ASP A 85 -10.66 11.14 -4.36
N PRO A 86 -11.20 11.18 -3.13
CA PRO A 86 -10.95 10.14 -2.12
C PRO A 86 -11.56 8.79 -2.52
N PHE A 87 -12.66 8.75 -3.28
CA PHE A 87 -13.28 7.50 -3.73
C PHE A 87 -12.42 6.81 -4.79
N GLN A 88 -11.84 7.58 -5.71
CA GLN A 88 -10.90 7.00 -6.66
C GLN A 88 -9.64 6.45 -5.96
N LEU A 89 -9.13 7.19 -4.96
CA LEU A 89 -7.98 6.75 -4.19
C LEU A 89 -8.28 5.47 -3.39
N TYR A 90 -9.49 5.36 -2.85
CA TYR A 90 -10.02 4.16 -2.21
C TYR A 90 -10.02 2.95 -3.15
N ASP A 91 -10.63 3.08 -4.33
CA ASP A 91 -10.72 1.99 -5.32
C ASP A 91 -9.34 1.55 -5.82
N ILE A 92 -8.43 2.50 -6.05
CA ILE A 92 -7.04 2.22 -6.43
C ILE A 92 -6.34 1.41 -5.34
N ASN A 93 -6.54 1.79 -4.07
CA ASN A 93 -5.94 1.08 -2.95
C ASN A 93 -6.47 -0.36 -2.84
N LYS A 94 -7.79 -0.57 -2.89
CA LYS A 94 -8.40 -1.92 -2.86
C LYS A 94 -7.92 -2.78 -4.02
N THR A 95 -7.91 -2.20 -5.22
CA THR A 95 -7.39 -2.87 -6.43
C THR A 95 -5.95 -3.32 -6.23
N ARG A 96 -5.11 -2.46 -5.65
CA ARG A 96 -3.71 -2.78 -5.41
C ARG A 96 -3.52 -3.84 -4.34
N VAL A 97 -4.25 -3.78 -3.23
CA VAL A 97 -4.21 -4.85 -2.21
C VAL A 97 -4.55 -6.20 -2.83
N ALA A 98 -5.63 -6.26 -3.62
CA ALA A 98 -6.06 -7.50 -4.27
C ALA A 98 -4.99 -8.05 -5.24
N TRP A 99 -4.41 -7.17 -6.08
CA TRP A 99 -3.35 -7.58 -7.01
C TRP A 99 -2.05 -7.96 -6.31
N TRP A 100 -1.62 -7.19 -5.32
CA TRP A 100 -0.40 -7.46 -4.55
C TRP A 100 -0.52 -8.77 -3.77
N ALA A 101 -1.67 -9.03 -3.18
CA ALA A 101 -1.94 -10.26 -2.47
C ALA A 101 -1.89 -11.46 -3.42
N LYS A 102 -2.62 -11.40 -4.56
CA LYS A 102 -2.61 -12.47 -5.56
C LYS A 102 -1.23 -12.73 -6.16
N SER A 103 -0.42 -11.67 -6.32
CA SER A 103 0.94 -11.78 -6.83
C SER A 103 1.91 -12.37 -5.80
N LYS A 104 1.77 -11.98 -4.53
CA LYS A 104 2.65 -12.41 -3.43
C LYS A 104 2.34 -13.83 -2.96
N TRP A 105 1.06 -14.18 -2.90
CA TRP A 105 0.59 -15.50 -2.49
C TRP A 105 -0.14 -16.15 -3.66
N SER A 106 0.63 -16.70 -4.59
CA SER A 106 0.13 -17.38 -5.79
C SER A 106 -0.84 -18.53 -5.50
N ASN A 107 -0.84 -19.03 -4.27
CA ASN A 107 -1.69 -20.12 -3.81
C ASN A 107 -3.03 -19.64 -3.22
N LEU A 108 -3.30 -18.33 -3.22
CA LEU A 108 -4.61 -17.78 -2.89
C LEU A 108 -5.64 -18.37 -3.87
N LYS A 109 -6.53 -19.22 -3.34
CA LYS A 109 -7.66 -19.79 -4.10
C LYS A 109 -8.81 -18.80 -4.30
N ILE A 110 -8.67 -17.59 -3.77
CA ILE A 110 -9.71 -16.58 -3.74
C ILE A 110 -9.70 -15.79 -5.05
N PRO A 111 -10.84 -15.64 -5.73
CA PRO A 111 -10.97 -14.79 -6.90
C PRO A 111 -10.55 -13.35 -6.62
N LEU A 112 -9.94 -12.68 -7.61
CA LEU A 112 -9.45 -11.31 -7.45
C LEU A 112 -10.58 -10.34 -7.06
N LEU A 113 -11.77 -10.53 -7.65
CA LEU A 113 -12.94 -9.69 -7.38
C LEU A 113 -13.43 -9.86 -5.95
N ASP A 114 -13.39 -11.07 -5.41
CA ASP A 114 -13.79 -11.34 -4.02
C ASP A 114 -12.79 -10.71 -3.06
N LEU A 115 -11.49 -10.80 -3.36
CA LEU A 115 -10.44 -10.14 -2.59
C LEU A 115 -10.51 -8.60 -2.67
N PHE A 116 -11.00 -8.06 -3.78
CA PHE A 116 -11.27 -6.63 -3.94
C PHE A 116 -12.46 -6.20 -3.08
N ARG A 117 -13.58 -6.95 -3.12
CA ARG A 117 -14.80 -6.61 -2.39
C ARG A 117 -14.64 -6.80 -0.89
N GLU A 118 -14.13 -7.97 -0.51
CA GLU A 118 -14.08 -8.45 0.86
C GLU A 118 -12.66 -8.96 1.19
N PRO A 119 -11.68 -8.05 1.36
CA PRO A 119 -10.29 -8.42 1.58
C PRO A 119 -10.08 -9.28 2.84
N TRP A 120 -10.98 -9.22 3.82
CA TRP A 120 -10.93 -10.06 5.02
C TRP A 120 -11.33 -11.52 4.77
N LEU A 121 -11.97 -11.89 3.65
CA LEU A 121 -12.22 -13.31 3.34
C LEU A 121 -10.96 -14.05 2.89
N GLY A 122 -9.86 -13.33 2.73
CA GLY A 122 -8.52 -13.79 2.39
C GLY A 122 -7.90 -14.83 3.32
N SER A 123 -8.25 -16.13 3.25
CA SER A 123 -7.43 -17.19 3.84
C SER A 123 -6.20 -17.48 2.96
N ILE A 124 -5.02 -17.23 3.50
CA ILE A 124 -3.73 -17.46 2.85
C ILE A 124 -3.18 -18.78 3.39
N GLU A 125 -3.48 -19.89 2.71
CA GLU A 125 -2.73 -21.13 2.97
C GLU A 125 -1.22 -20.82 2.90
N ASP A 126 -0.48 -21.11 3.97
CA ASP A 126 0.95 -20.82 4.08
C ASP A 126 1.67 -21.44 2.88
N SER A 127 1.96 -20.60 1.87
CA SER A 127 2.68 -21.04 0.69
C SER A 127 4.08 -21.40 1.14
N CYS A 128 4.47 -22.66 0.91
CA CYS A 128 5.85 -23.12 1.06
C CYS A 128 6.76 -22.09 0.38
N LYS A 129 7.58 -21.39 1.17
CA LYS A 129 8.39 -20.25 0.72
C LYS A 129 9.13 -20.66 -0.55
N SER A 130 8.74 -20.11 -1.70
CA SER A 130 9.61 -20.21 -2.87
C SER A 130 10.87 -19.46 -2.50
N PHE A 131 11.97 -20.21 -2.32
CA PHE A 131 13.27 -19.65 -1.99
C PHE A 131 13.61 -18.66 -3.11
N ILE A 132 13.43 -17.37 -2.86
CA ILE A 132 13.96 -16.33 -3.73
C ILE A 132 15.47 -16.56 -3.65
N LYS A 133 16.04 -17.16 -4.70
CA LYS A 133 17.49 -17.28 -4.80
C LYS A 133 18.00 -15.85 -4.83
N SER A 134 18.61 -15.41 -3.74
CA SER A 134 19.39 -14.18 -3.73
C SER A 134 20.53 -14.41 -4.71
N VAL A 135 20.33 -13.98 -5.95
CA VAL A 135 21.40 -14.00 -6.93
C VAL A 135 22.32 -12.87 -6.57
N GLU A 136 23.47 -13.22 -6.00
CA GLU A 136 24.55 -12.29 -5.74
C GLU A 136 24.87 -11.52 -7.02
N TRP A 137 24.98 -10.20 -6.92
CA TRP A 137 25.20 -9.37 -8.09
C TRP A 137 26.57 -9.70 -8.69
N ARG A 138 26.57 -10.23 -9.92
CA ARG A 138 27.78 -10.45 -10.70
C ARG A 138 27.84 -9.50 -11.88
N ARG A 139 29.06 -9.05 -12.19
CA ARG A 139 29.39 -8.30 -13.39
C ARG A 139 29.06 -9.19 -14.63
N PRO A 140 28.38 -8.67 -15.66
CA PRO A 140 28.13 -9.43 -16.89
C PRO A 140 29.45 -9.73 -17.62
N ASN A 141 29.45 -10.80 -18.40
CA ASN A 141 30.61 -11.18 -19.21
C ASN A 141 30.89 -10.11 -20.29
N PRO A 142 32.12 -10.05 -20.83
CA PRO A 142 32.40 -9.25 -22.02
C PRO A 142 31.40 -9.58 -23.13
N ASN A 143 30.85 -8.55 -23.79
CA ASN A 143 29.79 -8.62 -24.81
C ASN A 143 28.37 -8.97 -24.30
N GLN A 144 28.12 -8.92 -22.98
CA GLN A 144 26.78 -9.03 -22.43
C GLN A 144 26.35 -7.71 -21.76
N VAL A 145 25.10 -7.32 -21.98
CA VAL A 145 24.46 -6.18 -21.30
C VAL A 145 23.46 -6.72 -20.29
N LYS A 146 23.57 -6.27 -19.03
CA LYS A 146 22.62 -6.60 -17.97
C LYS A 146 21.72 -5.40 -17.72
N PHE A 147 20.42 -5.55 -17.98
CA PHE A 147 19.43 -4.54 -17.65
C PHE A 147 19.07 -4.66 -16.16
N ASN A 148 19.44 -3.65 -15.37
CA ASN A 148 18.84 -3.48 -14.06
C ASN A 148 17.45 -2.89 -14.29
N VAL A 149 16.41 -3.70 -14.07
CA VAL A 149 15.04 -3.20 -14.07
C VAL A 149 14.74 -2.73 -12.65
N ASN A 150 15.07 -1.48 -12.34
CA ASN A 150 14.33 -0.74 -11.33
C ASN A 150 13.12 -0.14 -12.06
N GLU A 151 11.93 -0.42 -11.57
CA GLU A 151 10.68 -0.06 -12.21
C GLU A 151 10.56 1.47 -12.30
N ALA A 152 10.92 2.01 -13.47
CA ALA A 152 10.64 3.37 -13.90
C ALA A 152 10.44 3.35 -15.41
N ALA A 153 9.21 3.12 -15.84
CA ALA A 153 8.79 3.32 -17.22
C ALA A 153 7.88 4.54 -17.27
N SER A 154 8.41 5.66 -17.76
CA SER A 154 7.63 6.77 -18.29
C SER A 154 7.65 6.64 -19.80
N GLY A 155 6.50 6.29 -20.39
CA GLY A 155 6.29 6.36 -21.83
C GLY A 155 5.53 7.65 -22.14
N CYS A 156 6.13 8.56 -22.91
CA CYS A 156 5.40 9.60 -23.62
C CYS A 156 5.07 9.10 -25.04
N LEU A 157 3.85 9.36 -25.49
CA LEU A 157 3.49 9.45 -26.92
C LEU A 157 3.57 10.91 -27.35
#